data_AF-A0A1G0I2A9-F1
#
_entry.id   AF-A0A1G0I2A9-F1
#
_cell.length_a   1.000
_cell.length_b   1.000
_cell.length_c   1.000
_cell.angle_alpha   90.00
_cell.angle_beta   90.00
_cell.angle_gamma   90.00
#
_symmetry.space_group_name_H-M   'P 1'
#
loop_
_entity.id
_entity.type
_entity.pdbx_description
1 polymer ?
#
loop_
_entity_poly.entity_id
_entity_poly.type
_entity_poly.pdbx_seq_one_letter_code
_entity_poly.pdbx_strand_id
1 'polypeptide(L)'
;MDFQLETLDRDHVVSVHSANHSDLQAVADHCANLRAIGDTGSKDMKLAASVPAIFVQKYLNDNGVTFAEFMREPKHVDRFLADPALAAFRVWQGRL
;
A
#
# COMPACT_ATOMS: atom_id res chain seq x y z
N MET A 1 22.32 -9.87 1.24
CA MET A 1 21.81 -10.71 0.15
C MET A 1 22.13 -9.95 -1.10
N ASP A 2 22.99 -10.51 -1.94
CA ASP A 2 23.49 -9.80 -3.12
C ASP A 2 22.65 -10.25 -4.32
N PHE A 3 21.98 -9.28 -4.94
CA PHE A 3 21.22 -9.49 -6.16
C PHE A 3 21.93 -8.76 -7.29
N GLN A 4 22.15 -9.46 -8.41
CA GLN A 4 22.54 -8.82 -9.66
C GLN A 4 21.29 -8.68 -10.54
N LEU A 5 21.07 -7.47 -11.04
CA LEU A 5 19.99 -7.16 -11.96
C LEU A 5 20.64 -6.66 -13.25
N GLU A 6 20.43 -7.41 -14.32
CA GLU A 6 20.92 -7.07 -15.64
C GLU A 6 19.73 -6.71 -16.53
N THR A 7 19.82 -5.58 -17.22
CA THR A 7 18.87 -5.22 -18.29
C THR A 7 19.49 -5.63 -19.62
N LEU A 8 18.71 -6.25 -20.51
CA LEU A 8 19.19 -6.72 -21.81
C LEU A 8 19.58 -5.56 -22.75
N ASP A 9 19.04 -4.37 -22.50
CA ASP A 9 19.28 -3.13 -23.23
C ASP A 9 18.98 -1.90 -22.34
N ARG A 10 18.97 -0.70 -22.95
CA ARG A 10 18.66 0.57 -22.30
C ARG A 10 17.17 0.92 -22.28
N ASP A 11 16.33 0.14 -22.96
CA ASP A 11 14.89 0.38 -23.09
C ASP A 11 14.09 -0.32 -21.99
N HIS A 12 14.71 -1.28 -21.29
CA HIS A 12 14.13 -1.96 -20.14
C HIS A 12 14.59 -1.33 -18.81
N VAL A 13 13.64 -0.97 -17.96
CA VAL A 13 13.89 -0.43 -16.62
C VAL A 13 13.51 -1.45 -15.56
N VAL A 14 14.41 -1.69 -14.60
CA VAL A 14 14.13 -2.46 -13.38
C VAL A 14 14.11 -1.51 -12.19
N SER A 15 13.02 -1.55 -11.41
CA SER A 15 12.91 -0.81 -10.15
C SER A 15 12.89 -1.79 -8.99
N VAL A 16 13.79 -1.59 -8.02
CA VAL A 16 13.84 -2.38 -6.79
C VAL A 16 13.30 -1.55 -5.64
N HIS A 17 12.35 -2.12 -4.92
CA HIS A 17 11.81 -1.56 -3.69
C HIS A 17 12.11 -2.54 -2.56
N SER A 18 12.91 -2.14 -1.59
CA SER A 18 13.21 -2.93 -0.39
C SER A 18 12.61 -2.25 0.84
N ALA A 19 11.96 -3.03 1.70
CA ALA A 19 11.55 -2.59 3.03
C ALA A 19 12.03 -3.61 4.07
N ASN A 20 12.20 -3.17 5.30
CA ASN A 20 12.42 -4.09 6.40
C ASN A 20 11.10 -4.79 6.75
N HIS A 21 11.11 -6.12 6.78
CA HIS A 21 9.94 -6.92 7.13
C HIS A 21 9.37 -6.59 8.52
N SER A 22 10.21 -6.32 9.52
CA SER A 22 9.72 -5.98 10.88
C SER A 22 8.92 -4.69 10.89
N ASP A 23 9.31 -3.71 10.07
CA ASP A 23 8.60 -2.43 9.98
C ASP A 23 7.25 -2.61 9.29
N LEU A 24 7.19 -3.43 8.24
CA LEU A 24 5.92 -3.78 7.59
C LEU A 24 5.00 -4.54 8.54
N GLN A 25 5.56 -5.49 9.31
CA GLN A 25 4.81 -6.26 10.29
C GLN A 25 4.22 -5.36 11.38
N ALA A 26 4.99 -4.39 11.89
CA ALA A 26 4.50 -3.46 12.90
C ALA A 26 3.27 -2.67 12.44
N VAL A 27 3.21 -2.27 11.15
CA VAL A 27 2.04 -1.59 10.60
C VAL A 27 0.84 -2.54 10.45
N ALA A 28 1.08 -3.78 10.02
CA ALA A 28 0.03 -4.81 9.94
C ALA A 28 -0.56 -5.13 11.32
N ASP A 29 0.30 -5.29 12.34
CA ASP A 29 -0.10 -5.54 13.73
C ASP A 29 -0.88 -4.35 14.30
N HIS A 30 -0.46 -3.12 14.01
CA HIS A 30 -1.20 -1.93 14.37
C HIS A 30 -2.63 -1.94 13.77
N CYS A 31 -2.76 -2.27 12.48
CA CYS A 31 -4.06 -2.37 11.83
C CYS A 31 -4.92 -3.52 12.40
N ALA A 32 -4.30 -4.63 12.77
CA ALA A 32 -4.97 -5.74 13.45
C ALA A 32 -5.50 -5.34 14.83
N ASN A 33 -4.71 -4.60 15.61
CA ASN A 33 -5.09 -4.11 16.92
C ASN A 33 -6.28 -3.13 16.84
N LEU A 34 -6.25 -2.18 15.90
CA LEU A 34 -7.36 -1.25 15.66
C LEU A 34 -8.66 -1.98 15.32
N ARG A 35 -8.58 -3.00 14.45
CA ARG A 35 -9.72 -3.87 14.14
C ARG A 35 -10.25 -4.61 15.36
N ALA A 36 -9.36 -5.19 16.16
CA ALA A 36 -9.74 -5.99 17.33
C ALA A 36 -10.48 -5.16 18.38
N ILE A 37 -10.11 -3.88 18.56
CA ILE A 37 -10.78 -2.97 19.50
C ILE A 37 -11.96 -2.21 18.88
N GLY A 38 -12.23 -2.41 17.59
CA GLY A 38 -13.29 -1.72 16.85
C GLY A 38 -13.02 -0.23 16.57
N ASP A 39 -11.79 0.23 16.76
CA ASP A 39 -11.38 1.60 16.48
C ASP A 39 -11.14 1.77 14.98
N THR A 40 -12.24 2.03 14.28
CA THR A 40 -12.31 2.20 12.82
C THR A 40 -12.53 3.66 12.43
N GLY A 41 -12.18 4.60 13.33
CA GLY A 41 -12.47 6.02 13.17
C GLY A 41 -13.85 6.42 13.70
N SER A 42 -14.31 7.61 13.32
CA SER A 42 -15.60 8.15 13.75
C SER A 42 -16.72 7.82 12.76
N LYS A 43 -17.97 8.12 13.14
CA LYS A 43 -19.12 8.00 12.23
C LYS A 43 -18.99 8.90 10.99
N ASP A 44 -18.34 10.05 11.14
CA ASP A 44 -18.16 11.02 10.06
C ASP A 44 -16.94 10.70 9.19
N MET A 45 -15.89 10.10 9.76
CA MET A 45 -14.65 9.76 9.08
C MET A 45 -14.14 8.38 9.52
N LYS A 46 -14.33 7.39 8.65
CA LYS A 46 -13.83 6.04 8.87
C LYS A 46 -12.35 5.94 8.51
N LEU A 47 -11.58 5.28 9.35
CA LEU A 47 -10.22 4.86 9.06
C LEU A 47 -10.26 3.59 8.19
N ALA A 48 -9.98 3.76 6.90
CA ALA A 48 -9.98 2.66 5.95
C ALA A 48 -8.76 1.74 6.11
N ALA A 49 -7.56 2.33 6.19
CA ALA A 49 -6.30 1.59 6.20
C ALA A 49 -5.16 2.48 6.74
N SER A 50 -4.07 1.83 7.19
CA SER A 50 -2.78 2.46 7.40
C SER A 50 -1.74 1.66 6.62
N VAL A 51 -1.17 2.27 5.58
CA VAL A 51 -0.36 1.59 4.58
C VAL A 51 1.07 2.15 4.53
N PRO A 52 2.10 1.29 4.50
CA PRO A 52 3.48 1.72 4.25
C PRO A 52 3.62 2.42 2.89
N ALA A 53 4.34 3.54 2.86
CA ALA A 53 4.51 4.35 1.65
C ALA A 53 5.15 3.59 0.47
N ILE A 54 5.93 2.54 0.74
CA ILE A 54 6.56 1.71 -0.29
C ILE A 54 5.53 1.00 -1.19
N PHE A 55 4.37 0.61 -0.65
CA PHE A 55 3.31 -0.01 -1.44
C PHE A 55 2.61 1.02 -2.33
N VAL A 56 2.45 2.25 -1.82
CA VAL A 56 1.95 3.37 -2.64
C VAL A 56 2.93 3.63 -3.78
N GLN A 57 4.22 3.76 -3.50
CA GLN A 57 5.24 3.98 -4.52
C GLN A 57 5.25 2.87 -5.58
N LYS A 58 5.15 1.60 -5.16
CA LYS A 58 5.01 0.48 -6.08
C LYS A 58 3.78 0.63 -6.98
N TYR A 59 2.62 0.96 -6.41
CA TYR A 59 1.39 1.17 -7.18
C TYR A 59 1.55 2.29 -8.23
N LEU A 60 2.14 3.42 -7.84
CA LEU A 60 2.41 4.56 -8.72
C LEU A 60 3.28 4.13 -9.91
N ASN A 61 4.36 3.40 -9.64
CA ASN A 61 5.29 2.91 -10.66
C ASN A 61 4.64 1.89 -11.60
N ASP A 62 3.92 0.91 -11.05
CA ASP A 62 3.28 -0.16 -11.84
C ASP A 62 2.18 0.36 -12.77
N ASN A 63 1.56 1.50 -12.42
CA ASN A 63 0.42 2.05 -13.17
C ASN A 63 0.75 3.34 -13.92
N GLY A 64 1.97 3.86 -13.81
CA GLY A 64 2.38 5.12 -14.45
C GLY A 64 1.61 6.34 -13.93
N VAL A 65 1.32 6.37 -12.63
CA VAL A 65 0.48 7.40 -11.99
C VAL A 65 1.33 8.23 -11.03
N THR A 66 1.12 9.54 -10.99
CA THR A 66 1.78 10.41 -10.01
C THR A 66 1.11 10.35 -8.64
N PHE A 67 1.84 10.66 -7.57
CA PHE A 67 1.24 10.74 -6.24
C PHE A 67 0.10 11.78 -6.18
N ALA A 68 0.22 12.88 -6.93
CA ALA A 68 -0.82 13.90 -7.02
C ALA A 68 -2.11 13.36 -7.66
N GLU A 69 -2.01 12.58 -8.74
CA GLU A 69 -3.17 11.91 -9.36
C GLU A 69 -3.75 10.85 -8.43
N PHE A 70 -2.92 10.04 -7.78
CA PHE A 70 -3.36 9.05 -6.79
C PHE A 70 -4.21 9.66 -5.67
N MET A 71 -3.79 10.83 -5.16
CA MET A 71 -4.51 11.52 -4.08
C MET A 71 -5.76 12.27 -4.55
N ARG A 72 -5.86 12.62 -5.84
CA ARG A 72 -6.98 13.38 -6.40
C ARG A 72 -8.06 12.50 -7.01
N GLU A 73 -7.69 11.35 -7.56
CA GLU A 73 -8.59 10.47 -8.29
C GLU A 73 -8.93 9.22 -7.45
N PRO A 74 -10.16 9.13 -6.90
CA PRO A 74 -10.55 8.06 -5.97
C PRO A 74 -10.35 6.66 -6.54
N LYS A 75 -10.49 6.49 -7.86
CA LYS A 75 -10.28 5.21 -8.57
C LYS A 75 -8.94 4.54 -8.23
N HIS A 76 -7.90 5.33 -7.95
CA HIS A 76 -6.58 4.80 -7.63
C HIS A 76 -6.53 4.25 -6.21
N VAL A 77 -7.05 5.01 -5.25
CA VAL A 77 -7.16 4.58 -3.85
C VAL A 77 -8.09 3.37 -3.73
N ASP A 78 -9.23 3.37 -4.43
CA ASP A 78 -10.19 2.26 -4.41
C ASP A 78 -9.57 0.98 -4.96
N ARG A 79 -8.87 1.07 -6.11
CA ARG A 79 -8.17 -0.08 -6.71
C ARG A 79 -7.03 -0.56 -5.83
N PHE A 80 -6.26 0.35 -5.24
CA PHE A 80 -5.16 0.03 -4.32
C PHE A 80 -5.67 -0.68 -3.07
N LEU A 81 -6.71 -0.13 -2.43
CA LEU A 81 -7.30 -0.72 -1.24
C LEU A 81 -8.16 -1.96 -1.54
N ALA A 82 -8.52 -2.24 -2.80
CA ALA A 82 -9.18 -3.49 -3.17
C ALA A 82 -8.19 -4.67 -3.26
N ASP A 83 -6.89 -4.43 -3.46
CA ASP A 83 -5.87 -5.46 -3.65
C ASP A 83 -5.75 -6.42 -2.43
N PRO A 84 -6.08 -7.72 -2.58
CA PRO A 84 -5.98 -8.70 -1.50
C PRO A 84 -4.60 -8.77 -0.83
N ALA A 85 -3.51 -8.47 -1.57
CA ALA A 85 -2.16 -8.46 -1.01
C ALA A 85 -1.96 -7.39 0.07
N LEU A 86 -2.83 -6.36 0.11
CA LEU A 86 -2.78 -5.27 1.08
C LEU A 86 -3.82 -5.41 2.19
N ALA A 87 -4.55 -6.54 2.27
CA ALA A 87 -5.64 -6.74 3.23
C ALA A 87 -5.20 -6.61 4.70
N ALA A 88 -3.96 -6.99 5.02
CA ALA A 88 -3.39 -6.89 6.37
C ALA A 88 -3.28 -5.43 6.87
N PHE A 89 -3.17 -4.46 5.96
CA PHE A 89 -3.05 -3.04 6.26
C PHE A 89 -4.39 -2.31 6.32
N ARG A 90 -5.51 -3.01 6.08
CA ARG A 90 -6.85 -2.43 6.15
C ARG A 90 -7.41 -2.53 7.55
N VAL A 91 -7.95 -1.43 8.03
CA VAL A 91 -8.71 -1.35 9.27
C VAL A 91 -10.19 -1.58 8.97
N TRP A 92 -10.73 -0.94 7.94
CA TRP A 92 -12.08 -1.23 7.44
C TRP A 92 -12.06 -2.46 6.52
N GLN A 93 -12.84 -3.48 6.86
CA GLN A 93 -12.94 -4.74 6.12
C GLN A 93 -14.21 -4.84 5.25
N GLY A 94 -15.05 -3.80 5.27
CA GLY A 94 -16.22 -3.71 4.39
C GLY A 94 -15.86 -3.24 2.99
N ARG A 95 -16.87 -3.18 2.12
CA ARG A 95 -16.76 -2.49 0.83
C ARG A 95 -16.47 -1.00 1.09
N LEU A 96 -15.47 -0.47 0.39
CA LEU A 96 -15.18 0.96 0.32
C LEU A 96 -16.18 1.66 -0.59
#